data_AF-A0A1B6EWC0-F1
#
_entry.id   AF-A0A1B6EWC0-F1
#
_cell.length_a   1.000
_cell.length_b   1.000
_cell.length_c   1.000
_cell.angle_alpha   90.00
_cell.angle_beta   90.00
_cell.angle_gamma   90.00
#
_symmetry.space_group_name_H-M   'P 1'
#
loop_
_entity.id
_entity.type
_entity.pdbx_description
1 polymer ?
#
loop_
_entity_poly.entity_id
_entity_poly.type
_entity_poly.pdbx_seq_one_letter_code
_entity_poly.pdbx_strand_id
1 'polypeptide(L)'
;DAAAQTNFDGNISQYFAARVQKNLHVVLVLESNHDNFSSYCLHNPALLKCCTVLWVDNWSQDTMASVPRIMISKLKGPVSEDMFSLVEMFRHVHLNCSDVSECSPRRFLSFVQLYLHIYESRVTNIVDTQAKLQAGVSKLTAA
;
A
#
# COMPACT_ATOMS: atom_id res chain seq x y z
N ASP A 1 10.73 -38.63 -28.13
CA ASP A 1 10.63 -38.54 -26.66
C ASP A 1 11.40 -37.35 -26.14
N ALA A 2 10.73 -36.39 -25.50
CA ALA A 2 11.39 -35.21 -24.93
C ALA A 2 12.37 -35.56 -23.80
N ALA A 3 12.10 -36.64 -23.05
CA ALA A 3 13.01 -37.17 -22.03
C ALA A 3 14.29 -37.76 -22.64
N ALA A 4 14.16 -38.51 -23.73
CA ALA A 4 15.28 -39.09 -24.47
C ALA A 4 16.15 -38.01 -25.15
N GLN A 5 15.54 -36.92 -25.64
CA GLN A 5 16.27 -35.77 -26.20
C GLN A 5 17.09 -35.00 -25.15
N THR A 6 16.71 -35.10 -23.88
CA THR A 6 17.41 -34.44 -22.76
C THR A 6 18.42 -35.35 -22.04
N ASN A 7 18.66 -36.58 -22.52
CA ASN A 7 19.51 -37.60 -21.87
C ASN A 7 19.21 -37.73 -20.37
N PHE A 8 17.92 -37.74 -20.00
CA PHE A 8 17.53 -37.78 -18.59
C PHE A 8 17.62 -39.22 -18.06
N ASP A 9 18.55 -39.45 -17.14
CA ASP A 9 18.73 -40.74 -16.48
C ASP A 9 17.72 -40.89 -15.33
N GLY A 10 16.52 -41.39 -15.65
CA GLY A 10 15.46 -41.63 -14.69
C GLY A 10 14.15 -42.05 -15.36
N ASN A 11 13.14 -42.37 -14.56
CA ASN A 11 11.82 -42.72 -15.09
C ASN A 11 11.03 -41.47 -15.55
N ILE A 12 9.96 -41.69 -16.32
CA ILE A 12 9.14 -40.62 -16.88
C ILE A 12 8.54 -39.71 -15.78
N SER A 13 8.23 -40.26 -14.61
CA SER A 13 7.68 -39.52 -13.47
C SER A 13 8.70 -38.57 -12.85
N GLN A 14 9.96 -39.01 -12.75
CA GLN A 14 11.08 -38.16 -12.31
C GLN A 14 11.36 -37.06 -13.32
N TYR A 15 11.31 -37.36 -14.63
CA TYR A 15 11.45 -36.35 -15.68
C TYR A 15 10.35 -35.29 -15.60
N PHE A 16 9.09 -35.72 -15.39
CA PHE A 16 7.98 -34.81 -15.19
C PHE A 16 8.16 -33.95 -13.93
N ALA A 17 8.51 -34.56 -12.80
CA ALA A 17 8.73 -33.84 -11.54
C ALA A 17 9.86 -32.80 -11.65
N ALA A 18 10.98 -33.12 -12.31
CA ALA A 18 12.08 -32.20 -12.54
C ALA A 18 11.63 -30.99 -13.40
N ARG A 19 10.80 -31.23 -14.40
CA ARG A 19 10.22 -30.14 -15.20
C ARG A 19 9.26 -29.28 -14.39
N VAL A 20 8.44 -29.87 -13.52
CA VAL A 20 7.57 -29.09 -12.63
C VAL A 20 8.41 -28.23 -11.69
N GLN A 21 9.41 -28.80 -11.03
CA GLN A 21 10.30 -28.06 -10.12
C GLN A 21 11.03 -26.89 -10.80
N LYS A 22 11.43 -27.07 -12.07
CA LYS A 22 12.13 -26.02 -12.82
C LYS A 22 11.22 -24.87 -13.27
N ASN A 23 9.95 -25.14 -13.54
CA ASN A 23 9.07 -24.19 -14.23
C ASN A 23 7.90 -23.69 -13.36
N LEU A 24 7.64 -24.29 -12.20
CA LEU A 24 6.61 -23.85 -11.27
C LEU A 24 7.22 -23.02 -10.15
N HIS A 25 6.86 -21.74 -10.09
CA HIS A 25 7.20 -20.86 -8.99
C HIS A 25 5.95 -20.59 -8.15
N VAL A 26 6.06 -20.76 -6.83
CA VAL A 26 4.97 -20.54 -5.88
C VAL A 26 5.38 -19.39 -4.96
N VAL A 27 4.49 -18.41 -4.81
CA VAL A 27 4.64 -17.29 -3.87
C VAL A 27 3.51 -17.37 -2.86
N LEU A 28 3.86 -17.29 -1.58
CA LEU A 28 2.93 -17.32 -0.46
C LEU A 28 3.07 -16.01 0.31
N VAL A 29 1.95 -15.32 0.53
CA VAL A 29 1.86 -14.13 1.38
C VAL A 29 1.12 -14.53 2.65
N LEU A 30 1.80 -14.40 3.79
CA LEU A 30 1.32 -14.82 5.09
C LEU A 30 1.46 -13.65 6.06
N GLU A 31 0.49 -13.49 6.97
CA GLU A 31 0.58 -12.50 8.04
C GLU A 31 1.31 -13.10 9.24
N SER A 32 2.46 -12.51 9.61
CA SER A 32 3.29 -12.96 10.74
C SER A 32 2.61 -12.79 12.10
N ASN A 33 1.67 -11.86 12.20
CA ASN A 33 0.95 -11.54 13.44
C ASN A 33 -0.27 -12.43 13.67
N HIS A 34 -0.56 -13.35 12.75
CA HIS A 34 -1.66 -14.29 12.90
C HIS A 34 -1.31 -15.36 13.94
N ASP A 35 -2.21 -15.66 14.88
CA ASP A 35 -1.95 -16.59 16.01
C ASP A 35 -1.42 -17.96 15.56
N ASN A 36 -1.94 -18.46 14.44
CA ASN A 36 -1.54 -19.75 13.86
C ASN A 36 -0.29 -19.70 12.96
N PHE A 37 0.35 -18.55 12.75
CA PHE A 37 1.48 -18.41 11.82
C PHE A 37 2.61 -19.39 12.14
N SER A 38 3.02 -19.45 13.41
CA SER A 38 4.04 -20.38 13.88
C SER A 38 3.61 -21.84 13.68
N SER A 39 2.35 -22.15 13.95
CA SER A 39 1.78 -23.49 13.73
C SER A 39 1.85 -23.88 12.25
N TYR A 40 1.47 -22.99 11.32
CA TYR A 40 1.56 -23.26 9.89
C TYR A 40 3.00 -23.52 9.43
N CYS A 41 3.96 -22.77 9.96
CA CYS A 41 5.38 -22.96 9.64
C CYS A 41 5.92 -24.28 10.20
N LEU A 42 5.52 -24.67 11.42
CA LEU A 42 5.96 -25.91 12.06
C LEU A 42 5.37 -27.16 11.38
N HIS A 43 4.08 -27.13 11.03
CA HIS A 43 3.42 -28.25 10.36
C HIS A 43 3.89 -28.43 8.90
N ASN A 44 4.49 -27.39 8.29
CA ASN A 44 4.91 -27.40 6.88
C ASN A 44 6.39 -26.99 6.76
N PRO A 45 7.35 -27.85 7.14
CA PRO A 45 8.78 -27.49 7.18
C PRO A 45 9.36 -27.14 5.80
N ALA A 46 8.72 -27.56 4.70
CA ALA A 46 9.12 -27.18 3.35
C ALA A 46 9.04 -25.66 3.11
N LEU A 47 8.15 -24.95 3.81
CA LEU A 47 8.04 -23.48 3.71
C LEU A 47 9.33 -22.77 4.16
N LEU A 48 10.02 -23.32 5.16
CA LEU A 48 11.26 -22.74 5.68
C LEU A 48 12.51 -23.33 5.03
N LYS A 49 12.44 -24.57 4.53
CA LYS A 49 13.60 -25.27 3.95
C LYS A 49 13.75 -25.08 2.44
N CYS A 50 12.64 -24.99 1.71
CA CYS A 50 12.63 -25.01 0.25
C CYS A 50 12.23 -23.67 -0.37
N CYS A 51 11.79 -22.70 0.44
CA CYS A 51 11.44 -21.35 -0.03
C CYS A 51 12.43 -20.31 0.47
N THR A 52 12.56 -19.23 -0.27
CA THR A 52 13.20 -18.00 0.24
C THR A 52 12.17 -17.21 1.04
N VAL A 53 12.50 -16.90 2.30
CA VAL A 53 11.62 -16.13 3.18
C VAL A 53 12.00 -14.66 3.09
N LEU A 54 11.02 -13.82 2.75
CA LEU A 54 11.16 -12.37 2.72
C LEU A 54 10.28 -11.78 3.82
N TRP A 55 10.91 -11.13 4.80
CA TRP A 55 10.20 -10.41 5.86
C TRP A 55 9.86 -9.02 5.37
N VAL A 56 8.57 -8.78 5.13
CA VAL A 56 8.05 -7.46 4.76
C VAL A 56 7.47 -6.83 6.02
N ASP A 57 8.25 -5.95 6.63
CA ASP A 57 7.86 -5.23 7.83
C ASP A 57 7.09 -3.94 7.47
N ASN A 58 6.75 -3.17 8.48
CA ASN A 58 6.14 -1.86 8.34
C ASN A 58 7.02 -0.89 7.51
N TRP A 59 6.36 0.15 7.00
CA TRP A 59 7.04 1.17 6.22
C TRP A 59 8.08 1.92 7.04
N SER A 60 9.22 2.19 6.40
CA SER A 60 10.24 3.08 6.97
C SER A 60 9.69 4.48 7.18
N GLN A 61 10.33 5.26 8.07
CA GLN A 61 9.95 6.65 8.27
C GLN A 61 10.04 7.47 6.97
N ASP A 62 11.05 7.19 6.13
CA ASP A 62 11.23 7.83 4.83
C ASP A 62 10.09 7.49 3.87
N THR A 63 9.64 6.23 3.85
CA THR A 63 8.48 5.79 3.06
C THR A 63 7.20 6.49 3.55
N MET A 64 6.99 6.53 4.87
CA MET A 64 5.85 7.20 5.49
C MET A 64 5.84 8.71 5.24
N ALA A 65 7.00 9.34 5.04
CA ALA A 65 7.10 10.75 4.65
C ALA A 65 6.90 10.95 3.13
N SER A 66 7.45 10.05 2.32
CA SER A 66 7.44 10.17 0.86
C SER A 66 6.05 9.93 0.26
N VAL A 67 5.29 8.97 0.78
CA VAL A 67 3.97 8.62 0.24
C VAL A 67 2.98 9.78 0.34
N PRO A 68 2.77 10.44 1.50
CA PRO A 68 1.90 11.61 1.57
C PRO A 68 2.40 12.76 0.70
N ARG A 69 3.72 13.00 0.60
CA ARG A 69 4.27 14.05 -0.29
C ARG A 69 3.86 13.82 -1.74
N ILE A 70 3.99 12.59 -2.24
CA ILE A 70 3.58 12.19 -3.60
C ILE A 70 2.08 12.31 -3.80
N MET A 71 1.27 12.05 -2.77
CA MET A 71 -0.19 12.21 -2.85
C MET A 71 -0.60 13.67 -2.88
N ILE A 72 -0.02 14.49 -2.01
CA ILE A 72 -0.28 15.94 -1.94
C ILE A 72 0.13 16.60 -3.25
N SER A 73 1.27 16.23 -3.85
CA SER A 73 1.73 16.79 -5.12
C SER A 73 0.81 16.48 -6.32
N LYS A 74 -0.15 15.55 -6.16
CA LYS A 74 -1.14 15.20 -7.19
C LYS A 74 -2.47 15.94 -7.03
N LEU A 75 -2.65 16.74 -5.96
CA LEU A 75 -3.84 17.56 -5.77
C LEU A 75 -3.95 18.61 -6.87
N LYS A 76 -5.19 18.87 -7.32
CA LYS A 76 -5.47 19.88 -8.37
C LYS A 76 -5.61 21.30 -7.85
N GLY A 77 -5.64 21.48 -6.53
CA GLY A 77 -5.80 22.79 -5.86
C GLY A 77 -4.47 23.49 -5.55
N PRO A 78 -4.52 24.70 -4.95
CA PRO A 78 -3.32 25.38 -4.48
C PRO A 78 -2.67 24.57 -3.35
N VAL A 79 -1.56 23.90 -3.67
CA VAL A 79 -0.71 23.23 -2.68
C VAL A 79 0.16 24.29 -2.02
N SER A 80 -0.16 24.67 -0.78
CA SER A 80 0.71 25.55 0.01
C SER A 80 1.90 24.77 0.58
N GLU A 81 3.02 25.46 0.83
CA GLU A 81 4.16 24.86 1.55
C GLU A 81 3.73 24.31 2.92
N ASP A 82 2.74 24.94 3.55
CA ASP A 82 2.15 24.49 4.82
C ASP A 82 1.54 23.09 4.74
N MET A 83 1.05 22.63 3.57
CA MET A 83 0.55 21.26 3.44
C MET A 83 1.65 20.21 3.63
N PHE A 84 2.91 20.53 3.36
CA PHE A 84 4.01 19.60 3.61
C PHE A 84 4.29 19.43 5.10
N SER A 85 3.85 20.35 5.97
CA SER A 85 3.88 20.16 7.43
C SER A 85 2.93 19.04 7.88
N LEU A 86 1.86 18.77 7.12
CA LEU A 86 0.90 17.69 7.41
C LEU A 86 1.52 16.30 7.28
N VAL A 87 2.59 16.16 6.50
CA VAL A 87 3.29 14.88 6.31
C VAL A 87 3.76 14.33 7.66
N GLU A 88 4.36 15.18 8.49
CA GLU A 88 4.84 14.77 9.81
C GLU A 88 3.67 14.50 10.77
N MET A 89 2.57 15.25 10.65
CA MET A 89 1.35 14.99 11.41
C MET A 89 0.72 13.64 11.06
N PHE A 90 0.60 13.29 9.78
CA PHE A 90 0.07 11.99 9.37
C PHE A 90 0.88 10.86 9.98
N ARG A 91 2.22 10.97 9.90
CA ARG A 91 3.14 9.99 10.48
C ARG A 91 2.95 9.90 11.99
N HIS A 92 2.92 11.03 12.69
CA HIS A 92 2.75 11.07 14.13
C HIS A 92 1.44 10.43 14.58
N VAL A 93 0.31 10.76 13.94
CA VAL A 93 -1.00 10.16 14.27
C VAL A 93 -0.99 8.64 14.04
N HIS A 94 -0.40 8.18 12.94
CA HIS A 94 -0.35 6.76 12.63
C HIS A 94 0.51 5.97 13.63
N LEU A 95 1.69 6.49 13.98
CA LEU A 95 2.62 5.81 14.88
C LEU A 95 2.16 5.81 16.35
N ASN A 96 1.30 6.76 16.73
CA ASN A 96 0.74 6.86 18.08
C ASN A 96 -0.66 6.25 18.19
N CYS A 97 -1.08 5.42 17.23
CA CYS A 97 -2.32 4.68 17.37
C CYS A 97 -2.21 3.69 18.54
N SER A 98 -3.23 3.64 19.40
CA SER A 98 -3.23 2.79 20.60
C SER A 98 -3.28 1.30 20.29
N ASP A 99 -3.80 0.93 19.12
CA ASP A 99 -3.90 -0.45 18.66
C ASP A 99 -2.91 -0.69 17.52
N VAL A 100 -1.90 -1.53 17.78
CA VAL A 100 -0.86 -1.88 16.81
C VAL A 100 -1.45 -2.58 15.58
N SER A 101 -2.59 -3.26 15.73
CA SER A 101 -3.29 -3.86 14.59
C SER A 101 -3.81 -2.80 13.61
N GLU A 102 -4.10 -1.58 14.08
CA GLU A 102 -4.52 -0.44 13.27
C GLU A 102 -3.33 0.27 12.57
N CYS A 103 -2.09 -0.05 12.93
CA CYS A 103 -0.86 0.54 12.36
C CYS A 103 -0.40 -0.12 11.05
N SER A 104 -1.33 -0.50 10.16
CA SER A 104 -0.96 -1.10 8.87
C SER A 104 -0.71 -0.03 7.79
N PRO A 105 0.24 -0.26 6.85
CA PRO A 105 0.47 0.64 5.73
C PRO A 105 -0.79 0.96 4.90
N ARG A 106 -1.70 -0.03 4.77
CA ARG A 106 -2.98 0.15 4.08
C ARG A 106 -3.87 1.16 4.80
N ARG A 107 -3.93 1.12 6.13
CA ARG A 107 -4.69 2.07 6.95
C ARG A 107 -4.08 3.46 6.88
N PHE A 108 -2.75 3.57 6.94
CA PHE A 108 -2.04 4.84 6.73
C PHE A 108 -2.39 5.46 5.38
N LEU A 109 -2.31 4.67 4.30
CA LEU A 109 -2.66 5.12 2.95
C LEU A 109 -4.11 5.62 2.88
N SER A 110 -5.04 4.84 3.41
CA SER A 110 -6.47 5.18 3.43
C SER A 110 -6.73 6.46 4.23
N PHE A 111 -6.03 6.64 5.35
CA PHE A 111 -6.13 7.84 6.18
C PHE A 111 -5.70 9.09 5.41
N VAL A 112 -4.53 9.06 4.77
CA VAL A 112 -4.04 10.19 3.97
C VAL A 112 -4.97 10.47 2.80
N GLN A 113 -5.38 9.43 2.06
CA GLN A 113 -6.33 9.57 0.94
C GLN A 113 -7.66 10.17 1.37
N LEU A 114 -8.21 9.73 2.49
CA LEU A 114 -9.47 10.24 3.03
C LEU A 114 -9.35 11.72 3.40
N TYR A 115 -8.26 12.11 4.08
CA TYR A 115 -8.01 13.51 4.40
C TYR A 115 -7.99 14.37 3.13
N LEU A 116 -7.21 13.95 2.13
CA LEU A 116 -7.06 14.70 0.88
C LEU A 116 -8.38 14.79 0.11
N HIS A 117 -9.17 13.71 0.07
CA HIS A 117 -10.50 13.71 -0.53
C HIS A 117 -11.45 14.71 0.15
N ILE A 118 -11.49 14.70 1.49
CA ILE A 118 -12.30 15.66 2.25
C ILE A 118 -11.81 17.08 1.99
N TYR A 119 -10.51 17.31 1.99
CA TYR A 119 -9.91 18.61 1.73
C TYR A 119 -10.33 19.17 0.37
N GLU A 120 -10.17 18.41 -0.72
CA GLU A 120 -10.58 18.85 -2.07
C GLU A 120 -12.07 19.17 -2.16
N SER A 121 -12.91 18.33 -1.54
CA SER A 121 -14.35 18.56 -1.47
C SER A 121 -14.67 19.87 -0.75
N ARG A 122 -14.01 20.16 0.38
CA ARG A 122 -14.23 21.40 1.14
C ARG A 122 -13.74 22.63 0.39
N VAL A 123 -12.55 22.58 -0.23
CA VAL A 123 -12.04 23.69 -1.04
C VAL A 123 -12.97 24.01 -2.19
N THR A 124 -13.45 22.99 -2.92
CA THR A 124 -14.39 23.16 -4.03
C THR A 124 -15.68 23.84 -3.56
N ASN A 125 -16.27 23.37 -2.45
CA ASN A 125 -17.47 23.97 -1.89
C ASN A 125 -17.29 25.45 -1.48
N ILE A 126 -16.12 25.80 -0.91
CA ILE A 126 -15.81 27.18 -0.53
C ILE A 126 -15.70 28.06 -1.77
N VAL A 127 -14.95 27.61 -2.79
CA VAL A 127 -14.77 28.35 -4.06
C VAL A 127 -16.11 28.57 -4.76
N ASP A 128 -16.97 27.55 -4.83
CA ASP A 128 -18.30 27.66 -5.44
C ASP A 128 -19.19 28.66 -4.67
N THR A 129 -19.12 28.64 -3.34
CA THR A 129 -19.88 29.57 -2.49
C THR A 129 -19.38 31.00 -2.68
N GLN A 130 -18.06 31.20 -2.73
CA GLN A 130 -17.45 32.50 -2.98
C GLN A 130 -17.86 33.06 -4.34
N ALA A 131 -17.84 32.23 -5.40
CA ALA A 131 -18.25 32.64 -6.75
C ALA A 131 -19.73 33.09 -6.78
N LYS A 132 -20.62 32.35 -6.10
CA LYS A 132 -22.04 32.73 -5.97
C LYS A 132 -22.22 34.07 -5.25
N LEU A 133 -21.50 34.28 -4.16
CA LEU A 133 -21.55 35.53 -3.40
C LEU A 133 -21.01 36.72 -4.20
N GLN A 134 -19.87 36.55 -4.89
CA GLN A 134 -19.31 37.59 -5.76
C GLN A 134 -20.25 37.97 -6.90
N ALA A 135 -20.92 36.99 -7.52
CA ALA A 135 -21.94 37.24 -8.52
C ALA A 135 -23.15 38.01 -7.94
N GLY A 136 -23.56 37.70 -6.72
CA GLY A 136 -24.60 38.44 -6.00
C GLY A 136 -24.23 39.90 -5.73
N VAL A 137 -23.04 40.12 -5.17
CA VAL A 137 -22.52 41.48 -4.90
C VAL A 137 -22.41 42.29 -6.19
N SER A 138 -21.89 41.70 -7.27
CA SER A 138 -21.73 42.39 -8.56
C SER A 138 -23.08 42.83 -9.17
N LYS A 139 -24.15 42.05 -8.95
CA LYS A 139 -25.50 42.42 -9.39
C LYS A 139 -26.07 43.58 -8.56
N LEU A 140 -25.77 43.63 -7.26
CA LEU A 140 -26.22 44.69 -6.37
C LEU A 140 -25.49 46.02 -6.64
N THR A 141 -24.21 45.98 -7.00
CA THR A 141 -23.43 47.19 -7.33
C THR A 141 -23.67 47.72 -8.74
N ALA A 142 -24.20 46.90 -9.65
CA ALA A 142 -24.57 47.29 -11.01
C ALA A 142 -26.00 47.84 -11.15
N ALA A 143 -26.80 47.77 -10.07
CA ALA A 143 -28.14 48.36 -9.97
C ALA A 143 -28.07 49.73 -9.29
#